data_AF-A0A7V3AFT3-F1
#
_entry.id   AF-A0A7V3AFT3-F1
#
_cell.length_a   1.000
_cell.length_b   1.000
_cell.length_c   1.000
_cell.angle_alpha   90.00
_cell.angle_beta   90.00
_cell.angle_gamma   90.00
#
_symmetry.space_group_name_H-M   'P 1'
#
loop_
_entity.id
_entity.type
_entity.pdbx_description
1 polymer ?
#
loop_
_entity_poly.entity_id
_entity_poly.type
_entity_poly.pdbx_seq_one_letter_code
_entity_poly.pdbx_strand_id
1 'polypeptide(L)'
;MAHDDRIKALRWEHPEYIPISAGILPAAWMRHREALDEIVSAHPLLFGERKGERNYDAVWSATYTAGEHTDAWGCVWSNRHTGMEALVTGHPVPRREDVWRLKPPEKDTGFPHGFMYLRLGDLRGFEEFMVDLQEEPPELQRLIDVVLEYNLRQARLRLAELHAKGERETIVHFGDDLGMQHSLPMSPAKWRQYLKPCFERIYRPFREAGHYVYMHTDGHILEIIPDLVDCGVNVINPQVRANGLQNLARVCKGRVCVNLDLDRQMFPFCSPADIDAHVHEAVETLGSPEGGLWLQAEIGEDVPLRNVEAIFSALEKYRGYFQNAAVMASGA
;
A
#
# COMPACT_ATOMS: atom_id res chain seq x y z
N MET A 1 -8.43 -27.76 -0.58
CA MET A 1 -7.66 -26.61 -1.08
C MET A 1 -6.65 -26.29 -0.01
N ALA A 2 -5.34 -26.36 -0.31
CA ALA A 2 -4.36 -25.81 0.61
C ALA A 2 -4.68 -24.31 0.73
N HIS A 3 -5.06 -23.85 1.92
CA HIS A 3 -5.31 -22.44 2.14
C HIS A 3 -4.00 -21.68 1.86
N ASP A 4 -4.06 -20.69 0.97
CA ASP A 4 -3.01 -19.70 0.76
C ASP A 4 -2.60 -19.15 2.14
N ASP A 5 -1.30 -19.17 2.45
CA ASP A 5 -0.79 -18.66 3.73
C ASP A 5 -1.15 -17.19 3.95
N ARG A 6 -1.44 -16.42 2.89
CA ARG A 6 -2.03 -15.06 3.03
C ARG A 6 -3.37 -15.11 3.75
N ILE A 7 -4.28 -15.99 3.34
CA ILE A 7 -5.60 -16.15 3.96
C ILE A 7 -5.47 -16.69 5.38
N LYS A 8 -4.60 -17.69 5.61
CA LYS A 8 -4.40 -18.21 6.96
C LYS A 8 -3.82 -17.14 7.89
N ALA A 9 -2.81 -16.41 7.43
CA ALA A 9 -2.16 -15.36 8.22
C ALA A 9 -3.14 -14.25 8.59
N LEU A 10 -3.99 -13.78 7.66
CA LEU A 10 -4.98 -12.73 7.98
C LEU A 10 -6.13 -13.22 8.89
N ARG A 11 -6.34 -14.53 8.99
CA ARG A 11 -7.35 -15.16 9.85
C ARG A 11 -6.82 -15.70 11.17
N TRP A 12 -5.51 -15.59 11.40
CA TRP A 12 -4.84 -16.24 12.53
C TRP A 12 -5.01 -17.77 12.56
N GLU A 13 -4.95 -18.42 11.39
CA GLU A 13 -5.16 -19.87 11.20
C GLU A 13 -3.85 -20.64 10.99
N HIS A 14 -2.78 -20.28 11.68
CA HIS A 14 -1.49 -20.96 11.65
C HIS A 14 -0.93 -21.14 10.22
N PRO A 15 -0.55 -20.04 9.53
CA PRO A 15 0.07 -20.14 8.22
C PRO A 15 1.35 -20.98 8.28
N GLU A 16 1.62 -21.71 7.21
CA GLU A 16 2.82 -22.54 7.13
C GLU A 16 4.07 -21.66 7.08
N TYR A 17 4.02 -20.56 6.32
CA TYR A 17 5.06 -19.54 6.25
C TYR A 17 4.47 -18.14 6.40
N ILE A 18 5.30 -17.19 6.85
CA ILE A 18 4.99 -15.77 6.75
C ILE A 18 4.95 -15.40 5.25
N PRO A 19 3.84 -14.88 4.72
CA PRO A 19 3.80 -14.42 3.34
C PRO A 19 4.79 -13.28 3.09
N ILE A 20 5.53 -13.37 1.99
CA ILE A 20 6.52 -12.37 1.59
C ILE A 20 6.23 -11.84 0.18
N SER A 21 6.61 -10.61 -0.09
CA SER A 21 6.58 -10.01 -1.42
C SER A 21 7.72 -8.99 -1.60
N ALA A 22 8.08 -8.75 -2.86
CA ALA A 22 9.01 -7.70 -3.22
C ALA A 22 8.52 -6.98 -4.48
N GLY A 23 8.33 -5.66 -4.39
CA GLY A 23 8.11 -4.77 -5.53
C GLY A 23 9.44 -4.21 -6.02
N ILE A 24 9.60 -4.04 -7.33
CA ILE A 24 10.80 -3.40 -7.90
C ILE A 24 10.36 -2.33 -8.88
N LEU A 25 10.73 -1.08 -8.59
CA LEU A 25 10.33 0.07 -9.39
C LEU A 25 10.92 -0.01 -10.81
N PRO A 26 10.22 0.49 -11.84
CA PRO A 26 10.75 0.47 -13.20
C PRO A 26 12.11 1.16 -13.33
N ALA A 27 12.37 2.25 -12.58
CA ALA A 27 13.68 2.90 -12.56
C ALA A 27 14.81 1.96 -12.11
N ALA A 28 14.56 1.04 -11.16
CA ALA A 28 15.55 0.07 -10.74
C ALA A 28 15.87 -0.94 -11.85
N TRP A 29 14.86 -1.38 -12.60
CA TRP A 29 15.03 -2.23 -13.78
C TRP A 29 15.81 -1.52 -14.89
N MET A 30 15.49 -0.26 -15.18
CA MET A 30 16.17 0.54 -16.20
C MET A 30 17.65 0.74 -15.86
N ARG A 31 17.95 0.95 -14.58
CA ARG A 31 19.31 1.20 -14.09
C ARG A 31 20.17 -0.05 -14.07
N HIS A 32 19.67 -1.14 -13.48
CA HIS A 32 20.48 -2.32 -13.16
C HIS A 32 20.34 -3.46 -14.16
N ARG A 33 19.29 -3.43 -15.00
CA ARG A 33 19.04 -4.32 -16.14
C ARG A 33 19.33 -5.79 -15.82
N GLU A 34 20.24 -6.42 -16.57
CA GLU A 34 20.60 -7.84 -16.46
C GLU A 34 21.14 -8.21 -15.07
N ALA A 35 21.87 -7.31 -14.41
CA ALA A 35 22.45 -7.62 -13.10
C ALA A 35 21.37 -7.76 -12.00
N LEU A 36 20.30 -6.97 -12.09
CA LEU A 36 19.13 -7.14 -11.21
C LEU A 36 18.32 -8.40 -11.58
N ASP A 37 18.29 -8.72 -12.86
CA ASP A 37 17.61 -9.88 -13.41
C ASP A 37 18.24 -11.21 -12.99
N GLU A 38 19.57 -11.25 -12.89
CA GLU A 38 20.34 -12.36 -12.32
C GLU A 38 19.95 -12.60 -10.85
N ILE A 39 19.91 -11.56 -10.03
CA ILE A 39 19.47 -11.62 -8.62
C ILE A 39 18.04 -12.13 -8.54
N VAL A 40 17.11 -11.54 -9.28
CA VAL A 40 15.69 -11.95 -9.27
C VAL A 40 15.53 -13.42 -9.67
N SER A 41 16.34 -13.91 -10.61
CA SER A 41 16.31 -15.32 -11.04
C SER A 41 16.86 -16.27 -9.98
N ALA A 42 17.70 -15.80 -9.06
CA ALA A 42 18.19 -16.57 -7.91
C ALA A 42 17.16 -16.70 -6.77
N HIS A 43 16.06 -15.95 -6.82
CA HIS A 43 15.00 -15.91 -5.79
C HIS A 43 13.62 -16.37 -6.32
N PRO A 44 13.48 -17.64 -6.76
CA PRO A 44 12.22 -18.14 -7.33
C PRO A 44 11.07 -18.20 -6.32
N LEU A 45 11.33 -18.15 -5.00
CA LEU A 45 10.25 -18.10 -3.99
C LEU A 45 9.51 -16.75 -4.01
N LEU A 46 10.23 -15.66 -4.32
CA LEU A 46 9.65 -14.32 -4.42
C LEU A 46 9.03 -14.05 -5.80
N PHE A 47 9.68 -14.51 -6.87
CA PHE A 47 9.35 -14.08 -8.24
C PHE A 47 8.84 -15.19 -9.15
N GLY A 48 8.84 -16.45 -8.68
CA GLY A 48 8.55 -17.62 -9.50
C GLY A 48 9.64 -17.92 -10.53
N GLU A 49 9.44 -19.00 -11.30
CA GLU A 49 10.31 -19.30 -12.44
C GLU A 49 10.09 -18.28 -13.56
N ARG A 50 11.15 -17.54 -13.91
CA ARG A 50 11.07 -16.60 -15.03
C ARG A 50 11.19 -17.31 -16.36
N LYS A 51 10.30 -16.93 -17.30
CA LYS A 51 10.29 -17.41 -18.68
C LYS A 51 10.33 -16.23 -19.65
N GLY A 52 11.28 -16.24 -20.59
CA GLY A 52 11.38 -15.25 -21.67
C GLY A 52 12.26 -14.03 -21.35
N GLU A 53 12.36 -13.14 -22.34
CA GLU A 53 13.14 -11.90 -22.27
C GLU A 53 12.36 -10.78 -21.55
N ARG A 54 13.07 -9.92 -20.81
CA ARG A 54 12.47 -8.76 -20.12
C ARG A 54 12.70 -7.48 -20.93
N ASN A 55 11.64 -6.70 -21.09
CA ASN A 55 11.77 -5.29 -21.49
C ASN A 55 12.09 -4.45 -20.23
N TYR A 56 13.36 -4.09 -20.05
CA TYR A 56 13.82 -3.30 -18.90
C TYR A 56 13.29 -1.86 -18.89
N ASP A 57 12.84 -1.36 -20.04
CA ASP A 57 12.36 0.00 -20.21
C ASP A 57 10.82 0.07 -20.09
N ALA A 58 10.17 -1.05 -19.75
CA ALA A 58 8.73 -1.10 -19.51
C ALA A 58 8.34 -0.41 -18.19
N VAL A 59 7.25 0.36 -18.23
CA VAL A 59 6.67 1.05 -17.07
C VAL A 59 5.24 0.56 -16.81
N TRP A 60 4.73 0.79 -15.59
CA TRP A 60 3.41 0.32 -15.17
C TRP A 60 2.25 1.13 -15.73
N SER A 61 2.47 2.43 -15.92
CA SER A 61 1.45 3.35 -16.42
C SER A 61 2.10 4.58 -17.07
N ALA A 62 1.28 5.44 -17.68
CA ALA A 62 1.75 6.69 -18.25
C ALA A 62 2.40 7.63 -17.21
N THR A 63 1.96 7.60 -15.94
CA THR A 63 2.52 8.46 -14.88
C THR A 63 3.97 8.11 -14.53
N TYR A 64 4.49 6.97 -14.98
CA TYR A 64 5.90 6.60 -14.82
C TYR A 64 6.78 7.05 -15.98
N THR A 65 6.24 7.75 -16.98
CA THR A 65 6.99 8.26 -18.13
C THR A 65 7.23 9.75 -17.97
N ALA A 66 8.46 10.22 -18.19
CA ALA A 66 8.78 11.64 -18.17
C ALA A 66 7.87 12.46 -19.11
N GLY A 67 7.41 13.62 -18.64
CA GLY A 67 6.46 14.48 -19.33
C GLY A 67 5.25 14.84 -18.48
N GLU A 68 4.25 15.44 -19.13
CA GLU A 68 2.97 15.80 -18.52
C GLU A 68 1.87 14.84 -18.96
N HIS A 69 1.04 14.44 -18.01
CA HIS A 69 -0.10 13.55 -18.23
C HIS A 69 -1.34 14.13 -17.55
N THR A 70 -2.51 13.98 -18.14
CA THR A 70 -3.77 14.40 -17.52
C THR A 70 -4.63 13.18 -17.24
N ASP A 71 -5.05 13.03 -15.99
CA ASP A 71 -5.91 11.91 -15.60
C ASP A 71 -7.40 12.16 -15.91
N ALA A 72 -8.25 11.17 -15.60
CA ALA A 72 -9.69 11.27 -15.87
C ALA A 72 -10.37 12.40 -15.08
N TRP A 73 -9.80 12.82 -13.94
CA TRP A 73 -10.31 13.91 -13.11
C TRP A 73 -9.84 15.29 -13.60
N GLY A 74 -8.94 15.34 -14.57
CA GLY A 74 -8.34 16.57 -15.09
C GLY A 74 -7.09 17.01 -14.32
N CYS A 75 -6.59 16.20 -13.37
CA CYS A 75 -5.35 16.51 -12.67
C CYS A 75 -4.17 16.40 -13.63
N VAL A 76 -3.27 17.38 -13.62
CA VAL A 76 -2.03 17.34 -14.41
C VAL A 76 -0.93 16.75 -13.56
N TRP A 77 -0.36 15.66 -14.04
CA TRP A 77 0.74 14.91 -13.45
C TRP A 77 2.02 15.25 -14.20
N SER A 78 3.06 15.69 -13.50
CA SER A 78 4.38 16.01 -14.06
C SER A 78 5.41 15.00 -13.61
N ASN A 79 6.15 14.45 -14.56
CA ASN A 79 7.23 13.50 -14.33
C ASN A 79 8.54 14.03 -14.94
N ARG A 80 9.61 14.02 -14.14
CA ARG A 80 10.96 14.44 -14.58
C ARG A 80 11.93 13.27 -14.80
N HIS A 81 11.59 12.07 -14.33
CA HIS A 81 12.46 10.90 -14.35
C HIS A 81 11.65 9.64 -14.64
N THR A 82 11.75 9.16 -15.88
CA THR A 82 11.07 7.93 -16.31
C THR A 82 11.45 6.76 -15.40
N GLY A 83 10.45 6.00 -14.98
CA GLY A 83 10.57 4.85 -14.10
C GLY A 83 10.28 5.14 -12.63
N MET A 84 10.07 6.41 -12.27
CA MET A 84 9.49 6.85 -10.99
C MET A 84 8.10 7.43 -11.24
N GLU A 85 7.23 7.42 -10.24
CA GLU A 85 5.87 7.96 -10.39
C GLU A 85 5.87 9.50 -10.50
N ALA A 86 4.94 10.03 -11.29
CA ALA A 86 4.70 11.47 -11.43
C ALA A 86 4.09 12.07 -10.15
N LEU A 87 4.17 13.39 -10.02
CA LEU A 87 3.47 14.15 -8.99
C LEU A 87 2.42 15.08 -9.62
N VAL A 88 1.32 15.33 -8.93
CA VAL A 88 0.29 16.28 -9.40
C VAL A 88 0.79 17.71 -9.26
N THR A 89 0.80 18.44 -10.38
CA THR A 89 1.20 19.85 -10.47
C THR A 89 0.10 20.78 -10.97
N GLY A 90 -1.00 20.23 -11.51
CA GLY A 90 -2.15 21.00 -11.96
C GLY A 90 -3.46 20.48 -11.36
N HIS A 91 -4.23 21.39 -10.78
CA HIS A 91 -5.40 21.10 -9.96
C HIS A 91 -6.68 21.58 -10.67
N PRO A 92 -7.68 20.72 -10.90
CA PRO A 92 -8.95 21.07 -11.54
C PRO A 92 -9.80 22.12 -10.80
N VAL A 93 -9.70 22.18 -9.47
CA VAL A 93 -10.51 23.09 -8.63
C VAL A 93 -9.62 23.89 -7.68
N PRO A 94 -8.75 24.78 -8.21
CA PRO A 94 -7.78 25.51 -7.39
C PRO A 94 -8.42 26.64 -6.56
N ARG A 95 -9.71 26.94 -6.76
CA ARG A 95 -10.48 27.90 -5.97
C ARG A 95 -11.75 27.23 -5.43
N ARG A 96 -12.22 27.69 -4.28
CA ARG A 96 -13.44 27.15 -3.64
C ARG A 96 -14.65 27.18 -4.57
N GLU A 97 -14.87 28.28 -5.29
CA GLU A 97 -16.00 28.40 -6.19
C GLU A 97 -15.98 27.39 -7.35
N ASP A 98 -14.82 26.82 -7.67
CA ASP A 98 -14.66 25.82 -8.73
C ASP A 98 -15.22 24.45 -8.29
N VAL A 99 -15.21 24.14 -6.99
CA VAL A 99 -15.75 22.89 -6.41
C VAL A 99 -17.23 22.72 -6.72
N TRP A 100 -18.01 23.81 -6.77
CA TRP A 100 -19.44 23.74 -7.10
C TRP A 100 -19.72 23.27 -8.52
N ARG A 101 -18.73 23.38 -9.42
CA ARG A 101 -18.82 22.91 -10.81
C ARG A 101 -18.16 21.55 -11.03
N LEU A 102 -17.47 21.01 -10.02
CA LEU A 102 -16.83 19.70 -10.09
C LEU A 102 -17.88 18.60 -10.26
N LYS A 103 -17.59 17.66 -11.15
CA LYS A 103 -18.37 16.45 -11.36
C LYS A 103 -17.43 15.24 -11.32
N PRO A 104 -17.90 14.07 -10.86
CA PRO A 104 -17.19 12.83 -11.07
C PRO A 104 -16.86 12.64 -12.56
N PRO A 105 -15.71 12.05 -12.91
CA PRO A 105 -15.41 11.75 -14.30
C PRO A 105 -16.38 10.71 -14.84
N GLU A 106 -16.67 10.78 -16.14
CA GLU A 106 -17.51 9.77 -16.83
C GLU A 106 -16.74 8.47 -17.03
N LYS A 107 -15.44 8.56 -17.31
CA LYS A 107 -14.56 7.40 -17.45
C LYS A 107 -14.33 6.72 -16.11
N ASP A 108 -14.58 5.42 -16.06
CA ASP A 108 -14.25 4.58 -14.91
C ASP A 108 -12.77 4.16 -14.94
N THR A 109 -12.09 4.35 -13.81
CA THR A 109 -10.66 4.05 -13.63
C THR A 109 -10.40 3.13 -12.44
N GLY A 110 -11.44 2.57 -11.84
CA GLY A 110 -11.34 1.75 -10.64
C GLY A 110 -10.84 2.54 -9.43
N PHE A 111 -10.03 1.88 -8.59
CA PHE A 111 -9.42 2.47 -7.40
C PHE A 111 -7.92 2.66 -7.64
N PRO A 112 -7.48 3.78 -8.24
CA PRO A 112 -6.06 4.08 -8.33
C PRO A 112 -5.47 4.32 -6.92
N HIS A 113 -4.15 4.29 -6.81
CA HIS A 113 -3.47 4.79 -5.61
C HIS A 113 -3.87 6.25 -5.40
N GLY A 114 -4.29 6.59 -4.18
CA GLY A 114 -4.90 7.89 -3.90
C GLY A 114 -6.34 8.00 -4.40
N PHE A 115 -7.19 7.01 -4.09
CA PHE A 115 -8.59 7.01 -4.54
C PHE A 115 -9.49 7.99 -3.77
N MET A 116 -9.17 8.33 -2.51
CA MET A 116 -10.02 9.15 -1.65
C MET A 116 -9.31 10.38 -1.08
N TYR A 117 -8.39 10.24 -0.13
CA TYR A 117 -7.74 11.36 0.56
C TYR A 117 -6.77 12.13 -0.35
N LEU A 118 -5.80 11.44 -0.95
CA LEU A 118 -4.86 12.07 -1.88
C LEU A 118 -5.60 12.73 -3.06
N ARG A 119 -6.68 12.10 -3.56
CA ARG A 119 -7.53 12.66 -4.60
C ARG A 119 -8.07 14.06 -4.26
N LEU A 120 -8.40 14.32 -2.98
CA LEU A 120 -8.87 15.65 -2.56
C LEU A 120 -7.76 16.68 -2.72
N GLY A 121 -6.53 16.34 -2.30
CA GLY A 121 -5.35 17.17 -2.47
C GLY A 121 -4.99 17.38 -3.94
N ASP A 122 -5.07 16.33 -4.76
CA ASP A 122 -4.82 16.40 -6.21
C ASP A 122 -5.80 17.33 -6.91
N LEU A 123 -7.06 17.31 -6.50
CA LEU A 123 -8.12 18.14 -7.07
C LEU A 123 -8.02 19.60 -6.67
N ARG A 124 -7.77 19.86 -5.39
CA ARG A 124 -7.86 21.18 -4.75
C ARG A 124 -6.53 21.93 -4.69
N GLY A 125 -5.41 21.20 -4.74
CA GLY A 125 -4.10 21.64 -4.29
C GLY A 125 -3.90 21.34 -2.80
N PHE A 126 -2.76 20.76 -2.44
CA PHE A 126 -2.50 20.28 -1.07
C PHE A 126 -2.62 21.39 -0.01
N GLU A 127 -1.95 22.52 -0.21
CA GLU A 127 -1.96 23.65 0.73
C GLU A 127 -3.37 24.17 0.98
N GLU A 128 -4.10 24.38 -0.12
CA GLU A 128 -5.46 24.88 -0.09
C GLU A 128 -6.45 23.88 0.54
N PHE A 129 -6.26 22.58 0.29
CA PHE A 129 -7.03 21.54 0.95
C PHE A 129 -6.79 21.52 2.46
N MET A 130 -5.55 21.76 2.91
CA MET A 130 -5.26 21.90 4.35
C MET A 130 -5.95 23.12 4.96
N VAL A 131 -6.01 24.25 4.23
CA VAL A 131 -6.78 25.44 4.65
C VAL A 131 -8.27 25.11 4.74
N ASP A 132 -8.83 24.40 3.76
CA ASP A 132 -10.22 23.97 3.78
C ASP A 132 -10.52 23.03 4.96
N LEU A 133 -9.62 22.09 5.28
CA LEU A 133 -9.76 21.26 6.47
C LEU A 133 -9.76 22.08 7.76
N GLN A 134 -9.02 23.19 7.82
CA GLN A 134 -8.98 24.06 8.99
C GLN A 134 -10.21 24.96 9.12
N GLU A 135 -10.69 25.53 8.00
CA GLU A 135 -11.82 26.49 7.99
C GLU A 135 -13.19 25.81 7.87
N GLU A 136 -13.22 24.55 7.44
CA GLU A 136 -14.43 23.73 7.26
C GLU A 136 -15.52 24.41 6.41
N PRO A 137 -15.19 24.98 5.23
CA PRO A 137 -16.17 25.60 4.36
C PRO A 137 -17.11 24.53 3.78
N PRO A 138 -18.34 24.88 3.35
CA PRO A 138 -19.26 23.92 2.76
C PRO A 138 -18.70 23.23 1.50
N GLU A 139 -17.79 23.89 0.77
CA GLU A 139 -17.07 23.35 -0.36
C GLU A 139 -16.22 22.12 0.00
N LEU A 140 -15.67 22.03 1.22
CA LEU A 140 -14.90 20.87 1.65
C LEU A 140 -15.78 19.61 1.61
N GLN A 141 -16.97 19.68 2.22
CA GLN A 141 -17.90 18.55 2.21
C GLN A 141 -18.36 18.23 0.79
N ARG A 142 -18.62 19.25 -0.04
CA ARG A 142 -18.99 19.06 -1.44
C ARG A 142 -17.90 18.32 -2.23
N LEU A 143 -16.63 18.67 -2.04
CA LEU A 143 -15.49 18.02 -2.67
C LEU A 143 -15.40 16.54 -2.25
N ILE A 144 -15.50 16.27 -0.95
CA ILE A 144 -15.51 14.91 -0.38
C ILE A 144 -16.65 14.08 -0.97
N ASP A 145 -17.86 14.64 -1.03
CA ASP A 145 -19.04 13.94 -1.52
C ASP A 145 -18.91 13.56 -3.00
N VAL A 146 -18.32 14.42 -3.83
CA VAL A 146 -18.10 14.15 -5.25
C VAL A 146 -17.10 13.01 -5.46
N VAL A 147 -15.98 13.00 -4.71
CA VAL A 147 -15.00 11.91 -4.77
C VAL A 147 -15.59 10.61 -4.23
N LEU A 148 -16.35 10.67 -3.13
CA LEU A 148 -17.04 9.51 -2.58
C LEU A 148 -18.10 8.95 -3.55
N GLU A 149 -18.88 9.80 -4.22
CA GLU A 149 -19.87 9.40 -5.23
C GLU A 149 -19.21 8.55 -6.32
N TYR A 150 -18.08 9.02 -6.84
CA TYR A 150 -17.28 8.26 -7.81
C TYR A 150 -16.84 6.91 -7.23
N ASN A 151 -16.24 6.91 -6.04
CA ASN A 151 -15.72 5.69 -5.42
C ASN A 151 -16.82 4.66 -5.12
N LEU A 152 -18.03 5.08 -4.76
CA LEU A 152 -19.17 4.18 -4.60
C LEU A 152 -19.64 3.59 -5.94
N ARG A 153 -19.50 4.33 -7.05
CA ARG A 153 -19.71 3.78 -8.40
C ARG A 153 -18.66 2.71 -8.71
N GLN A 154 -17.38 2.99 -8.46
CA GLN A 154 -16.28 2.04 -8.68
C GLN A 154 -16.43 0.78 -7.81
N ALA A 155 -16.86 0.93 -6.55
CA ALA A 155 -17.11 -0.19 -5.64
C ALA A 155 -18.16 -1.16 -6.21
N ARG A 156 -19.27 -0.64 -6.73
CA ARG A 156 -20.33 -1.45 -7.36
C ARG A 156 -19.81 -2.20 -8.58
N LEU A 157 -19.05 -1.54 -9.45
CA LEU A 157 -18.49 -2.15 -10.66
C LEU A 157 -17.50 -3.27 -10.30
N ARG A 158 -16.59 -3.00 -9.36
CA ARG A 158 -15.60 -3.99 -8.91
C ARG A 158 -16.25 -5.18 -8.24
N LEU A 159 -17.27 -4.96 -7.40
CA LEU A 159 -18.00 -6.05 -6.76
C LEU A 159 -18.77 -6.91 -7.79
N ALA A 160 -19.39 -6.27 -8.80
CA ALA A 160 -20.06 -7.00 -9.88
C ALA A 160 -19.07 -7.85 -10.69
N GLU A 161 -17.86 -7.36 -10.93
CA GLU A 161 -16.79 -8.13 -11.57
C GLU A 161 -16.40 -9.38 -10.77
N LEU A 162 -16.17 -9.22 -9.45
CA LEU A 162 -15.85 -10.35 -8.55
C LEU A 162 -16.97 -11.40 -8.55
N HIS A 163 -18.23 -10.96 -8.45
CA HIS A 163 -19.38 -11.84 -8.51
C HIS A 163 -19.50 -12.58 -9.86
N ALA A 164 -19.28 -11.89 -10.98
CA ALA A 164 -19.36 -12.48 -12.30
C ALA A 164 -18.29 -13.57 -12.52
N LYS A 165 -17.11 -13.42 -11.89
CA LYS A 165 -16.04 -14.43 -11.90
C LYS A 165 -16.26 -15.56 -10.90
N GLY A 166 -17.28 -15.47 -10.03
CA GLY A 166 -17.53 -16.43 -8.97
C GLY A 166 -16.45 -16.43 -7.89
N GLU A 167 -15.66 -15.35 -7.80
CA GLU A 167 -14.62 -15.22 -6.80
C GLU A 167 -15.22 -15.08 -5.41
N ARG A 168 -14.60 -15.70 -4.42
CA ARG A 168 -15.00 -15.67 -3.01
C ARG A 168 -13.77 -15.45 -2.17
N GLU A 169 -13.93 -14.78 -1.03
CA GLU A 169 -12.84 -14.60 -0.07
C GLU A 169 -11.60 -13.90 -0.67
N THR A 170 -11.79 -13.17 -1.77
CA THR A 170 -10.77 -12.34 -2.43
C THR A 170 -10.29 -11.22 -1.52
N ILE A 171 -8.99 -10.94 -1.55
CA ILE A 171 -8.40 -9.74 -0.95
C ILE A 171 -8.53 -8.59 -1.97
N VAL A 172 -9.35 -7.59 -1.64
CA VAL A 172 -9.54 -6.39 -2.46
C VAL A 172 -8.56 -5.33 -2.01
N HIS A 173 -7.67 -4.92 -2.92
CA HIS A 173 -6.59 -3.98 -2.64
C HIS A 173 -7.02 -2.53 -2.86
N PHE A 174 -6.70 -1.68 -1.88
CA PHE A 174 -6.81 -0.23 -1.91
C PHE A 174 -5.49 0.40 -1.50
N GLY A 175 -5.19 1.59 -2.02
CA GLY A 175 -4.01 2.38 -1.65
C GLY A 175 -4.33 3.87 -1.58
N ASP A 176 -3.98 4.53 -0.48
CA ASP A 176 -4.14 5.97 -0.25
C ASP A 176 -3.21 6.39 0.87
N ASP A 177 -2.28 7.32 0.65
CA ASP A 177 -1.26 7.66 1.64
C ASP A 177 -1.82 8.68 2.64
N LEU A 178 -2.22 8.18 3.81
CA LEU A 178 -2.93 8.94 4.82
C LEU A 178 -2.01 9.66 5.82
N GLY A 179 -0.70 9.39 5.78
CA GLY A 179 0.28 9.91 6.74
C GLY A 179 1.33 10.82 6.12
N MET A 180 1.99 11.61 6.98
CA MET A 180 3.25 12.27 6.69
C MET A 180 4.40 11.58 7.44
N GLN A 181 5.64 12.04 7.31
CA GLN A 181 6.79 11.39 7.94
C GLN A 181 6.68 11.23 9.47
N HIS A 182 6.03 12.17 10.17
CA HIS A 182 6.01 12.22 11.64
C HIS A 182 4.62 12.37 12.27
N SER A 183 3.59 12.59 11.47
CA SER A 183 2.22 12.78 11.96
C SER A 183 1.22 12.52 10.84
N LEU A 184 -0.06 12.51 11.19
CA LEU A 184 -1.12 12.69 10.21
C LEU A 184 -1.08 14.13 9.61
N PRO A 185 -1.55 14.30 8.37
CA PRO A 185 -1.72 15.61 7.75
C PRO A 185 -2.90 16.40 8.32
N MET A 186 -3.83 15.72 8.99
CA MET A 186 -4.95 16.32 9.71
C MET A 186 -5.11 15.67 11.08
N SER A 187 -5.80 16.35 12.01
CA SER A 187 -6.06 15.75 13.32
C SER A 187 -6.86 14.45 13.19
N PRO A 188 -6.65 13.44 14.07
CA PRO A 188 -7.47 12.23 14.08
C PRO A 188 -8.97 12.51 14.20
N ALA A 189 -9.36 13.60 14.88
CA ALA A 189 -10.76 14.03 14.99
C ALA A 189 -11.33 14.44 13.62
N LYS A 190 -10.60 15.25 12.85
CA LYS A 190 -11.01 15.65 11.49
C LYS A 190 -11.01 14.45 10.54
N TRP A 191 -10.05 13.53 10.66
CA TRP A 191 -10.07 12.28 9.88
C TRP A 191 -11.34 11.46 10.16
N ARG A 192 -11.73 11.31 11.43
CA ARG A 192 -12.97 10.62 11.82
C ARG A 192 -14.23 11.31 11.33
N GLN A 193 -14.23 12.63 11.29
CA GLN A 193 -15.36 13.44 10.82
C GLN A 193 -15.54 13.29 9.30
N TYR A 194 -14.45 13.43 8.53
CA TYR A 194 -14.53 13.58 7.08
C TYR A 194 -14.22 12.31 6.29
N LEU A 195 -13.22 11.52 6.70
CA LEU A 195 -12.72 10.41 5.90
C LEU A 195 -13.21 9.05 6.38
N LYS A 196 -13.29 8.79 7.70
CA LYS A 196 -13.81 7.51 8.23
C LYS A 196 -15.13 7.09 7.58
N PRO A 197 -16.16 7.97 7.45
CA PRO A 197 -17.43 7.59 6.84
C PRO A 197 -17.30 7.22 5.36
N CYS A 198 -16.37 7.84 4.63
CA CYS A 198 -16.11 7.53 3.23
C CYS A 198 -15.54 6.11 3.10
N PHE A 199 -14.49 5.81 3.86
CA PHE A 199 -13.81 4.51 3.85
C PHE A 199 -14.77 3.39 4.27
N GLU A 200 -15.55 3.59 5.33
CA GLU A 200 -16.56 2.63 5.78
C GLU A 200 -17.59 2.31 4.68
N ARG A 201 -18.11 3.34 3.99
CA ARG A 201 -19.09 3.17 2.90
C ARG A 201 -18.49 2.47 1.68
N ILE A 202 -17.22 2.70 1.38
CA ILE A 202 -16.52 2.08 0.23
C ILE A 202 -16.23 0.61 0.51
N TYR A 203 -15.83 0.28 1.73
CA TYR A 203 -15.42 -1.08 2.12
C TYR A 203 -16.57 -2.02 2.44
N ARG A 204 -17.67 -1.48 2.98
CA ARG A 204 -18.84 -2.26 3.41
C ARG A 204 -19.35 -3.26 2.37
N PRO A 205 -19.56 -2.90 1.07
CA PRO A 205 -20.09 -3.86 0.10
C PRO A 205 -19.20 -5.09 -0.11
N PHE A 206 -17.88 -4.92 -0.08
CA PHE A 206 -16.93 -6.03 -0.21
C PHE A 206 -16.97 -6.95 1.01
N ARG A 207 -17.04 -6.36 2.20
CA ARG A 207 -17.14 -7.11 3.46
C ARG A 207 -18.45 -7.90 3.56
N GLU A 208 -19.57 -7.29 3.19
CA GLU A 208 -20.88 -7.95 3.18
C GLU A 208 -20.94 -9.11 2.17
N ALA A 209 -20.15 -9.04 1.10
CA ALA A 209 -19.99 -10.12 0.14
C ALA A 209 -18.95 -11.20 0.55
N GLY A 210 -18.33 -11.07 1.72
CA GLY A 210 -17.35 -12.03 2.24
C GLY A 210 -15.94 -11.88 1.66
N HIS A 211 -15.62 -10.73 1.08
CA HIS A 211 -14.26 -10.38 0.64
C HIS A 211 -13.49 -9.65 1.76
N TYR A 212 -12.16 -9.68 1.66
CA TYR A 212 -11.25 -8.96 2.57
C TYR A 212 -10.83 -7.63 2.00
N VAL A 213 -10.53 -6.68 2.88
CA VAL A 213 -9.99 -5.36 2.51
C VAL A 213 -8.52 -5.29 2.89
N TYR A 214 -7.70 -5.03 1.88
CA TYR A 214 -6.30 -4.67 2.03
C TYR A 214 -6.14 -3.17 1.83
N MET A 215 -5.48 -2.48 2.76
CA MET A 215 -5.25 -1.05 2.71
C MET A 215 -3.75 -0.74 2.79
N HIS A 216 -3.20 -0.23 1.69
CA HIS A 216 -1.87 0.36 1.66
C HIS A 216 -1.92 1.85 1.98
N THR A 217 -0.97 2.31 2.78
CA THR A 217 -0.79 3.73 3.11
C THR A 217 0.63 3.98 3.60
N ASP A 218 1.30 4.93 2.98
CA ASP A 218 2.56 5.48 3.49
C ASP A 218 2.34 6.45 4.66
N GLY A 219 3.44 6.77 5.34
CA GLY A 219 3.52 7.75 6.41
C GLY A 219 3.05 7.27 7.79
N HIS A 220 3.04 8.21 8.74
CA HIS A 220 2.66 8.01 10.12
C HIS A 220 1.15 7.99 10.27
N ILE A 221 0.59 6.87 10.74
CA ILE A 221 -0.86 6.62 10.78
C ILE A 221 -1.33 5.96 12.07
N LEU A 222 -0.49 5.88 13.10
CA LEU A 222 -0.75 5.12 14.32
C LEU A 222 -2.10 5.44 14.97
N GLU A 223 -2.50 6.71 14.94
CA GLU A 223 -3.71 7.23 15.59
C GLU A 223 -5.01 6.81 14.90
N ILE A 224 -4.95 6.39 13.63
CA ILE A 224 -6.12 6.01 12.83
C ILE A 224 -6.12 4.53 12.41
N ILE A 225 -5.07 3.76 12.71
CA ILE A 225 -5.08 2.29 12.49
C ILE A 225 -6.33 1.64 13.11
N PRO A 226 -6.70 1.90 14.39
CA PRO A 226 -7.92 1.33 14.95
C PRO A 226 -9.19 1.72 14.17
N ASP A 227 -9.26 2.95 13.68
CA ASP A 227 -10.40 3.41 12.90
C ASP A 227 -10.48 2.76 11.51
N LEU A 228 -9.35 2.47 10.87
CA LEU A 228 -9.28 1.70 9.63
C LEU A 228 -9.76 0.25 9.85
N VAL A 229 -9.39 -0.36 10.97
CA VAL A 229 -9.90 -1.68 11.37
C VAL A 229 -11.41 -1.64 11.60
N ASP A 230 -11.95 -0.59 12.22
CA ASP A 230 -13.40 -0.40 12.37
C ASP A 230 -14.12 -0.33 11.00
N CYS A 231 -13.54 0.39 10.03
CA CYS A 231 -14.05 0.43 8.66
C CYS A 231 -14.01 -0.97 7.99
N GLY A 232 -13.19 -1.87 8.52
CA GLY A 232 -13.12 -3.28 8.17
C GLY A 232 -11.94 -3.66 7.30
N VAL A 233 -10.83 -2.94 7.46
CA VAL A 233 -9.53 -3.36 6.94
C VAL A 233 -9.09 -4.66 7.63
N ASN A 234 -8.76 -5.67 6.83
CA ASN A 234 -8.25 -6.97 7.30
C ASN A 234 -6.72 -7.01 7.27
N VAL A 235 -6.12 -6.34 6.28
CA VAL A 235 -4.68 -6.24 6.11
C VAL A 235 -4.30 -4.77 5.93
N ILE A 236 -3.45 -4.25 6.81
CA ILE A 236 -2.88 -2.91 6.71
C ILE A 236 -1.43 -3.02 6.23
N ASN A 237 -1.01 -2.12 5.34
CA ASN A 237 0.37 -2.06 4.86
C ASN A 237 1.00 -0.71 5.21
N PRO A 238 1.53 -0.56 6.44
CA PRO A 238 2.18 0.65 6.92
C PRO A 238 3.69 0.63 6.66
N GLN A 239 4.26 1.82 6.45
CA GLN A 239 5.71 2.03 6.43
C GLN A 239 6.31 1.91 7.84
N VAL A 240 7.31 1.03 8.03
CA VAL A 240 7.93 0.80 9.35
C VAL A 240 8.65 2.04 9.88
N ARG A 241 9.35 2.82 9.04
CA ARG A 241 10.16 3.96 9.48
C ARG A 241 9.34 5.11 10.07
N ALA A 242 8.19 5.42 9.49
CA ALA A 242 7.33 6.52 9.96
C ALA A 242 6.58 6.17 11.27
N ASN A 243 6.32 4.87 11.49
CA ASN A 243 5.48 4.41 12.60
C ASN A 243 6.27 3.81 13.77
N GLY A 244 7.41 3.18 13.48
CA GLY A 244 8.21 2.43 14.44
C GLY A 244 7.61 1.07 14.77
N LEU A 245 8.46 0.04 14.81
CA LEU A 245 8.03 -1.36 14.92
C LEU A 245 7.27 -1.66 16.22
N GLN A 246 7.75 -1.16 17.36
CA GLN A 246 7.11 -1.35 18.67
C GLN A 246 5.74 -0.68 18.76
N ASN A 247 5.59 0.49 18.12
CA ASN A 247 4.29 1.16 18.06
C ASN A 247 3.30 0.39 17.21
N LEU A 248 3.74 -0.11 16.05
CA LEU A 248 2.93 -0.98 15.19
C LEU A 248 2.49 -2.23 15.93
N ALA A 249 3.37 -2.88 16.69
CA ALA A 249 3.00 -4.04 17.51
C ALA A 249 1.91 -3.69 18.53
N ARG A 250 2.04 -2.55 19.22
CA ARG A 250 1.05 -2.09 20.20
C ARG A 250 -0.35 -1.88 19.61
N VAL A 251 -0.45 -1.39 18.37
CA VAL A 251 -1.74 -1.04 17.75
C VAL A 251 -2.30 -2.12 16.82
N CYS A 252 -1.47 -2.95 16.20
CA CYS A 252 -1.89 -3.95 15.21
C CYS A 252 -1.92 -5.39 15.73
N LYS A 253 -0.99 -5.80 16.61
CA LYS A 253 -0.79 -7.22 16.94
C LYS A 253 -2.05 -7.83 17.54
N GLY A 254 -2.53 -8.92 16.94
CA GLY A 254 -3.77 -9.60 17.31
C GLY A 254 -5.07 -8.87 16.93
N ARG A 255 -5.01 -7.79 16.13
CA ARG A 255 -6.18 -7.00 15.72
C ARG A 255 -6.34 -6.91 14.20
N VAL A 256 -5.23 -6.74 13.48
CA VAL A 256 -5.19 -6.63 12.03
C VAL A 256 -3.92 -7.30 11.51
N CYS A 257 -4.00 -7.93 10.35
CA CYS A 257 -2.81 -8.46 9.70
C CYS A 257 -1.96 -7.30 9.18
N VAL A 258 -0.66 -7.31 9.48
CA VAL A 258 0.26 -6.28 9.01
C VAL A 258 1.02 -6.86 7.83
N ASN A 259 0.86 -6.28 6.63
CA ASN A 259 1.86 -6.45 5.59
C ASN A 259 2.91 -5.37 5.79
N LEU A 260 4.00 -5.66 6.50
CA LEU A 260 4.93 -4.62 6.89
C LEU A 260 5.75 -4.17 5.67
N ASP A 261 5.65 -2.88 5.30
CA ASP A 261 6.62 -2.30 4.38
C ASP A 261 7.92 -2.06 5.13
N LEU A 262 8.94 -2.83 4.76
CA LEU A 262 10.28 -2.76 5.33
C LEU A 262 10.93 -1.40 5.03
N ASP A 263 12.05 -1.11 5.68
CA ASP A 263 12.59 0.25 5.69
C ASP A 263 13.31 0.61 4.39
N ARG A 264 12.55 0.96 3.35
CA ARG A 264 13.07 1.39 2.05
C ARG A 264 13.96 2.63 2.10
N GLN A 265 13.82 3.48 3.13
CA GLN A 265 14.71 4.64 3.31
C GLN A 265 16.08 4.23 3.90
N MET A 266 16.16 3.06 4.54
CA MET A 266 17.42 2.49 5.04
C MET A 266 18.20 1.77 3.92
N PHE A 267 17.51 1.06 3.04
CA PHE A 267 18.10 0.16 2.05
C PHE A 267 19.24 0.73 1.19
N PRO A 268 19.23 2.01 0.77
CA PRO A 268 20.33 2.56 -0.03
C PRO A 268 21.65 2.70 0.75
N PHE A 269 21.58 2.82 2.08
CA PHE A 269 22.69 3.30 2.91
C PHE A 269 23.24 2.27 3.90
N CYS A 270 22.45 1.25 4.24
CA CYS A 270 22.84 0.27 5.24
C CYS A 270 23.72 -0.86 4.68
N SER A 271 24.25 -1.67 5.58
CA SER A 271 24.95 -2.92 5.23
C SER A 271 23.95 -4.08 5.08
N PRO A 272 24.33 -5.17 4.38
CA PRO A 272 23.55 -6.41 4.36
C PRO A 272 23.23 -6.97 5.75
N ALA A 273 24.13 -6.78 6.73
CA ALA A 273 23.91 -7.24 8.10
C ALA A 273 22.79 -6.44 8.81
N ASP A 274 22.71 -5.13 8.54
CA ASP A 274 21.63 -4.29 9.07
C ASP A 274 20.26 -4.70 8.50
N ILE A 275 20.22 -5.13 7.23
CA ILE A 275 19.00 -5.62 6.56
C ILE A 275 18.54 -6.92 7.21
N ASP A 276 19.45 -7.88 7.42
CA ASP A 276 19.12 -9.15 8.09
C ASP A 276 18.59 -8.88 9.51
N ALA A 277 19.23 -8.00 10.27
CA ALA A 277 18.79 -7.61 11.61
C ALA A 277 17.42 -6.93 11.60
N HIS A 278 17.17 -6.02 10.65
CA HIS A 278 15.88 -5.33 10.50
C HIS A 278 14.73 -6.29 10.21
N VAL A 279 14.92 -7.24 9.30
CA VAL A 279 13.90 -8.25 8.96
C VAL A 279 13.68 -9.21 10.12
N HIS A 280 14.75 -9.60 10.81
CA HIS A 280 14.65 -10.43 12.02
C HIS A 280 13.82 -9.76 13.11
N GLU A 281 14.16 -8.50 13.45
CA GLU A 281 13.45 -7.74 14.47
C GLU A 281 11.97 -7.57 14.12
N ALA A 282 11.67 -7.31 12.85
CA ALA A 282 10.30 -7.23 12.32
C ALA A 282 9.50 -8.50 12.61
N VAL A 283 10.08 -9.67 12.30
CA VAL A 283 9.44 -10.97 12.53
C VAL A 283 9.29 -11.27 14.03
N GLU A 284 10.31 -11.03 14.85
CA GLU A 284 10.23 -11.25 16.29
C GLU A 284 9.17 -10.36 16.95
N THR A 285 9.08 -9.09 16.54
CA THR A 285 8.21 -8.12 17.18
C THR A 285 6.75 -8.28 16.75
N LEU A 286 6.48 -8.37 15.45
CA LEU A 286 5.11 -8.40 14.91
C LEU A 286 4.58 -9.81 14.68
N GLY A 287 5.45 -10.78 14.39
CA GLY A 287 5.04 -12.12 14.01
C GLY A 287 4.42 -12.92 15.16
N SER A 288 3.67 -13.96 14.78
CA SER A 288 3.26 -15.05 15.66
C SER A 288 3.01 -16.34 14.85
N PRO A 289 3.09 -17.53 15.48
CA PRO A 289 2.75 -18.80 14.84
C PRO A 289 1.31 -18.89 14.35
N GLU A 290 0.38 -18.14 14.95
CA GLU A 290 -1.03 -18.08 14.54
C GLU A 290 -1.20 -17.26 13.25
N GLY A 291 -0.34 -16.27 13.00
CA GLY A 291 -0.41 -15.39 11.82
C GLY A 291 -0.35 -13.91 12.16
N GLY A 292 -0.93 -13.06 11.30
CA GLY A 292 -1.01 -11.61 11.51
C GLY A 292 0.16 -10.79 10.96
N LEU A 293 1.15 -11.41 10.31
CA LEU A 293 2.27 -10.72 9.67
C LEU A 293 2.49 -11.25 8.25
N TRP A 294 2.60 -10.33 7.29
CA TRP A 294 3.26 -10.49 5.99
C TRP A 294 4.43 -9.50 5.91
N LEU A 295 5.39 -9.74 5.04
CA LEU A 295 6.52 -8.83 4.83
C LEU A 295 6.59 -8.39 3.37
N GLN A 296 6.84 -7.11 3.16
CA GLN A 296 7.02 -6.53 1.85
C GLN A 296 8.29 -5.67 1.82
N ALA A 297 9.01 -5.74 0.70
CA ALA A 297 10.04 -4.76 0.36
C ALA A 297 9.72 -4.08 -0.97
N GLU A 298 10.11 -2.83 -1.12
CA GLU A 298 10.13 -2.12 -2.40
C GLU A 298 11.56 -1.70 -2.74
N ILE A 299 11.98 -2.00 -3.97
CA ILE A 299 13.34 -1.74 -4.46
C ILE A 299 13.32 -0.53 -5.41
N GLY A 300 13.97 0.55 -4.98
CA GLY A 300 14.26 1.73 -5.80
C GLY A 300 15.58 1.62 -6.58
N GLU A 301 15.79 2.56 -7.51
CA GLU A 301 17.01 2.59 -8.33
C GLU A 301 18.28 2.92 -7.53
N ASP A 302 18.12 3.54 -6.37
CA ASP A 302 19.17 3.95 -5.45
C ASP A 302 19.66 2.81 -4.56
N VAL A 303 18.93 1.69 -4.49
CA VAL A 303 19.33 0.51 -3.70
C VAL A 303 20.47 -0.24 -4.40
N PRO A 304 21.65 -0.41 -3.76
CA PRO A 304 22.75 -1.18 -4.33
C PRO A 304 22.37 -2.65 -4.52
N LEU A 305 22.82 -3.29 -5.61
CA LEU A 305 22.53 -4.69 -5.91
C LEU A 305 22.86 -5.66 -4.76
N ARG A 306 23.97 -5.42 -4.04
CA ARG A 306 24.33 -6.20 -2.83
C ARG A 306 23.27 -6.15 -1.73
N ASN A 307 22.55 -5.04 -1.63
CA ASN A 307 21.49 -4.85 -0.65
C ASN A 307 20.17 -5.42 -1.19
N VAL A 308 19.92 -5.37 -2.51
CA VAL A 308 18.79 -6.08 -3.14
C VAL A 308 18.86 -7.58 -2.84
N GLU A 309 20.01 -8.22 -3.11
CA GLU A 309 20.27 -9.62 -2.78
C GLU A 309 20.03 -9.90 -1.28
N ALA A 310 20.57 -9.04 -0.41
CA ALA A 310 20.41 -9.21 1.04
C ALA A 310 18.95 -9.11 1.50
N ILE A 311 18.15 -8.21 0.90
CA ILE A 311 16.72 -8.07 1.19
C ILE A 311 15.97 -9.34 0.80
N PHE A 312 16.18 -9.83 -0.42
CA PHE A 312 15.49 -11.02 -0.92
C PHE A 312 15.88 -12.27 -0.12
N SER A 313 17.17 -12.45 0.13
CA SER A 313 17.70 -13.51 0.99
C SER A 313 17.10 -13.46 2.41
N ALA A 314 17.02 -12.27 3.02
CA ALA A 314 16.45 -12.11 4.36
C ALA A 314 14.94 -12.43 4.39
N LEU A 315 14.15 -11.96 3.41
CA LEU A 315 12.74 -12.30 3.29
C LEU A 315 12.54 -13.82 3.18
N GLU A 316 13.29 -14.49 2.30
CA GLU A 316 13.21 -15.94 2.11
C GLU A 316 13.70 -16.74 3.31
N LYS A 317 14.72 -16.25 4.03
CA LYS A 317 15.21 -16.86 5.28
C LYS A 317 14.16 -16.77 6.38
N TYR A 318 13.62 -15.58 6.63
CA TYR A 318 12.77 -15.31 7.79
C TYR A 318 11.31 -15.71 7.59
N ARG A 319 10.86 -16.01 6.36
CA ARG A 319 9.49 -16.53 6.13
C ARG A 319 9.19 -17.81 6.91
N GLY A 320 10.21 -18.65 7.15
CA GLY A 320 10.12 -19.92 7.86
C GLY A 320 10.42 -19.85 9.36
N TYR A 321 10.49 -18.65 9.94
CA TYR A 321 10.94 -18.43 11.32
C TYR A 321 10.21 -19.33 12.34
N PHE A 322 8.88 -19.40 12.29
CA PHE A 322 8.08 -20.17 13.24
C PHE A 322 8.10 -21.69 12.99
N GLN A 323 8.44 -22.14 11.79
CA GLN A 323 8.63 -23.57 11.53
C GLN A 323 9.93 -24.07 12.15
N ASN A 324 11.02 -23.34 11.92
CA ASN A 324 12.34 -23.69 12.43
C ASN A 324 12.36 -23.71 13.96
N ALA A 325 11.66 -22.75 14.59
CA ALA A 325 11.49 -22.72 16.04
C ALA A 325 10.75 -23.97 16.56
N ALA A 326 9.67 -24.40 15.90
CA ALA A 326 8.90 -25.58 16.29
C ALA A 326 9.70 -26.90 16.13
N VAL A 327 10.53 -27.01 15.08
CA VAL A 327 11.42 -28.16 14.88
C VAL A 327 12.50 -28.20 15.97
N MET A 328 13.09 -27.06 16.34
CA MET A 328 14.08 -27.01 17.42
C MET A 328 13.47 -27.32 18.79
N ALA A 329 12.23 -26.90 19.05
CA ALA A 329 11.53 -27.17 20.30
C ALA A 329 11.05 -28.62 20.43
N SER A 330 10.84 -29.34 19.32
CA SER A 330 10.39 -30.75 19.32
C SER A 330 11.52 -31.77 19.26
N GLY A 331 12.76 -31.32 19.01
CA GLY A 331 13.98 -32.15 18.99
C GLY A 331 14.81 -32.12 20.28
N ALA A 332 14.31 -31.49 21.35
CA ALA A 332 14.92 -31.39 22.67
C ALA A 332 14.12 -32.19 23.71
#